data_AF-A0A8C5SXR5-F1
#
_entry.id   AF-A0A8C5SXR5-F1
#
_cell.length_a   1.000
_cell.length_b   1.000
_cell.length_c   1.000
_cell.angle_alpha   90.00
_cell.angle_beta   90.00
_cell.angle_gamma   90.00
#
_symmetry.space_group_name_H-M   'P 1'
#
loop_
_entity.id
_entity.type
_entity.pdbx_description
1 polymer ?
#
loop_
_entity_poly.entity_id
_entity_poly.type
_entity_poly.pdbx_seq_one_letter_code
_entity_poly.pdbx_strand_id
1 'polypeptide(L)'
;MEARGGGGAEAGEPREAAVMAAAAFSDGEESDEAPEEVTFERTREAAAEERRLAGERARREKVVLKEKRRRREELFKEQKKRKLLPENVLEELASTQNSINSTTDEQDQNVEDEVENQDDSEKDSEEEILATRCPPNYMAVRLKDQELTNRQQQEAKDFIQKHLYGASCNRTTANQYFSIENKKNVIKKAAIQFVNRSWGKVKKEKATRFTKHWVSSKIIP
;
A
#
# COMPACT_ATOMS: atom_id res chain seq x y z
N MET A 1 -62.14 35.55 18.13
CA MET A 1 -62.79 35.34 19.44
C MET A 1 -62.26 34.01 19.96
N GLU A 2 -61.22 34.07 20.80
CA GLU A 2 -61.29 33.83 22.27
C GLU A 2 -61.45 32.33 22.58
N ALA A 3 -60.74 31.65 23.48
CA ALA A 3 -59.81 31.95 24.57
C ALA A 3 -58.88 30.71 24.74
N ARG A 4 -57.58 30.79 25.07
CA ARG A 4 -56.92 30.99 26.38
C ARG A 4 -57.26 29.94 27.45
N GLY A 5 -56.20 29.29 27.97
CA GLY A 5 -56.15 28.51 29.22
C GLY A 5 -55.81 27.03 28.96
N GLY A 6 -54.83 26.39 29.60
CA GLY A 6 -53.98 26.73 30.73
C GLY A 6 -53.69 25.44 31.51
N GLY A 7 -52.43 25.26 31.94
CA GLY A 7 -52.06 24.46 33.12
C GLY A 7 -52.08 22.92 32.99
N GLY A 8 -50.96 22.29 33.34
CA GLY A 8 -50.88 20.84 33.53
C GLY A 8 -49.44 20.38 33.73
N ALA A 9 -48.93 20.62 34.93
CA ALA A 9 -47.68 20.05 35.41
C ALA A 9 -47.81 18.51 35.49
N GLU A 10 -46.78 17.78 35.07
CA GLU A 10 -46.49 16.49 35.70
C GLU A 10 -44.98 16.35 35.89
N ALA A 11 -44.60 16.43 37.16
CA ALA A 11 -43.28 16.17 37.67
C ALA A 11 -43.01 14.66 37.63
N GLY A 12 -41.84 14.29 37.13
CA GLY A 12 -41.32 12.93 37.19
C GLY A 12 -39.82 12.96 37.36
N GLU A 13 -39.35 13.36 38.54
CA GLU A 13 -38.01 12.99 39.02
C GLU A 13 -38.07 11.62 39.75
N PRO A 14 -36.96 11.07 40.24
CA PRO A 14 -36.11 10.14 39.49
C PRO A 14 -36.03 8.80 40.23
N ARG A 15 -36.10 7.66 39.52
CA ARG A 15 -35.84 6.37 40.17
C ARG A 15 -34.34 6.12 40.26
N GLU A 16 -33.84 6.37 41.46
CA GLU A 16 -32.70 5.73 42.10
C GLU A 16 -32.56 4.26 41.66
N ALA A 17 -31.62 3.98 40.76
CA ALA A 17 -31.22 2.61 40.43
C ALA A 17 -29.84 2.61 39.76
N ALA A 18 -28.84 3.24 40.37
CA ALA A 18 -27.44 3.06 39.93
C ALA A 18 -26.40 3.29 41.05
N VAL A 19 -26.81 3.38 42.32
CA VAL A 19 -25.90 3.52 43.46
C VAL A 19 -25.83 2.22 44.26
N MET A 20 -25.53 1.10 43.58
CA MET A 20 -25.22 -0.19 44.21
C MET A 20 -24.13 -0.93 43.41
N ALA A 21 -23.08 -0.20 43.00
CA ALA A 21 -21.84 -0.80 42.47
C ALA A 21 -20.66 -0.57 43.44
N ALA A 22 -20.95 -0.56 44.75
CA ALA A 22 -19.98 -0.35 45.81
C ALA A 22 -20.27 -1.26 47.02
N ALA A 23 -20.45 -2.56 46.78
CA ALA A 23 -20.42 -3.58 47.84
C ALA A 23 -20.43 -4.99 47.25
N ALA A 24 -19.34 -5.36 46.58
CA ALA A 24 -18.95 -6.76 46.43
C ALA A 24 -17.46 -6.80 46.09
N PHE A 25 -16.63 -6.33 47.03
CA PHE A 25 -15.35 -6.99 47.27
C PHE A 25 -15.71 -8.42 47.69
N SER A 26 -15.95 -9.30 46.71
CA SER A 26 -15.75 -10.72 46.93
C SER A 26 -14.24 -10.84 47.07
N ASP A 27 -13.83 -10.98 48.32
CA ASP A 27 -12.53 -11.46 48.75
C ASP A 27 -12.23 -12.73 47.96
N GLY A 28 -11.60 -12.54 46.81
CA GLY A 28 -11.17 -13.63 45.95
C GLY A 28 -9.93 -14.15 46.62
N GLU A 29 -10.09 -15.25 47.36
CA GLU A 29 -8.98 -15.91 48.03
C GLU A 29 -7.86 -16.13 47.02
N GLU A 30 -6.85 -15.28 47.13
CA GLU A 30 -5.56 -15.40 46.48
C GLU A 30 -4.92 -16.65 47.11
N SER A 31 -5.23 -17.82 46.54
CA SER A 31 -4.41 -19.00 46.76
C SER A 31 -3.01 -18.62 46.33
N ASP A 32 -2.19 -18.34 47.32
CA ASP A 32 -0.75 -18.17 47.26
C ASP A 32 -0.11 -19.54 46.93
N GLU A 33 -0.56 -20.13 45.81
CA GLU A 33 -0.01 -21.37 45.24
C GLU A 33 1.40 -21.03 44.81
N ALA A 34 2.35 -21.42 45.67
CA ALA A 34 3.76 -21.22 45.44
C ALA A 34 4.11 -21.69 44.01
N PRO A 35 4.91 -20.92 43.25
CA PRO A 35 5.25 -21.28 41.89
C PRO A 35 5.85 -22.69 41.87
N GLU A 36 5.38 -23.51 40.92
CA GLU A 36 5.85 -24.89 40.71
C GLU A 36 7.38 -24.91 40.85
N GLU A 37 7.89 -25.70 41.79
CA GLU A 37 9.32 -25.80 42.07
C GLU A 37 10.03 -26.43 40.85
N VAL A 38 10.37 -25.60 39.87
CA VAL A 38 11.03 -26.03 38.65
C VAL A 38 12.50 -26.25 38.96
N THR A 39 12.92 -27.51 39.02
CA THR A 39 14.33 -27.84 39.18
C THR A 39 15.13 -27.35 37.96
N PHE A 40 16.39 -26.95 38.18
CA PHE A 40 17.28 -26.48 37.12
C PHE A 40 17.45 -27.48 35.96
N GLU A 41 17.31 -28.78 36.25
CA GLU A 41 17.35 -29.83 35.23
C GLU A 41 16.10 -29.83 34.35
N ARG A 42 14.90 -29.73 34.95
CA ARG A 42 13.63 -29.63 34.22
C ARG A 42 13.57 -28.40 33.33
N THR A 43 14.05 -27.25 33.81
CA THR A 43 14.11 -26.02 32.99
C THR A 43 15.09 -26.17 31.81
N ARG A 44 16.24 -26.83 32.03
CA ARG A 44 17.21 -27.11 30.98
C ARG A 44 16.67 -28.06 29.92
N GLU A 45 15.96 -29.12 30.33
CA GLU A 45 15.32 -30.08 29.42
C GLU A 45 14.18 -29.44 28.63
N ALA A 46 13.33 -28.66 29.29
CA ALA A 46 12.24 -27.91 28.64
C ALA A 46 12.78 -26.94 27.58
N ALA A 47 13.84 -26.19 27.89
CA ALA A 47 14.47 -25.27 26.94
C ALA A 47 15.11 -26.01 25.74
N ALA A 48 15.66 -27.21 25.96
CA ALA A 48 16.22 -28.03 24.89
C ALA A 48 15.12 -28.56 23.95
N GLU A 49 14.00 -29.04 24.50
CA GLU A 49 12.85 -29.48 23.72
C GLU A 49 12.19 -28.32 22.97
N GLU A 50 12.04 -27.15 23.60
CA GLU A 50 11.51 -25.97 22.92
C GLU A 50 12.36 -25.57 21.71
N ARG A 51 13.70 -25.58 21.85
CA ARG A 51 14.62 -25.34 20.73
C ARG A 51 14.42 -26.37 19.61
N ARG A 52 14.24 -27.64 19.96
CA ARG A 52 14.02 -28.73 19.00
C ARG A 52 12.71 -28.53 18.24
N LEU A 53 11.62 -28.25 18.94
CA LEU A 53 10.30 -27.99 18.39
C LEU A 53 10.28 -26.74 17.50
N ALA A 54 10.96 -25.66 17.91
CA ALA A 54 11.11 -24.45 17.10
C ALA A 54 11.82 -24.75 15.77
N GLY A 55 12.89 -25.55 15.81
CA GLY A 55 13.60 -26.00 14.61
C GLY A 55 12.72 -26.83 13.67
N GLU A 56 11.91 -27.74 14.21
CA GLU A 56 10.95 -28.51 13.42
C GLU A 56 9.85 -27.63 12.82
N ARG A 57 9.30 -26.69 13.58
CA ARG A 57 8.28 -25.76 13.12
C ARG A 57 8.79 -24.94 11.93
N ALA A 58 10.01 -24.42 12.02
CA ALA A 58 10.64 -23.68 10.94
C ALA A 58 10.84 -24.54 9.67
N ARG A 59 11.19 -25.83 9.83
CA ARG A 59 11.30 -26.76 8.69
C ARG A 59 9.94 -27.01 8.04
N ARG A 60 8.89 -27.25 8.83
CA ARG A 60 7.52 -27.46 8.33
C ARG A 60 7.00 -26.21 7.61
N GLU A 61 7.24 -25.03 8.18
CA GLU A 61 6.86 -23.75 7.57
C GLU A 61 7.54 -23.55 6.21
N LYS A 62 8.84 -23.85 6.11
CA LYS A 62 9.58 -23.78 4.84
C LYS A 62 8.99 -24.71 3.78
N VAL A 63 8.54 -25.90 4.15
CA VAL A 63 7.88 -26.85 3.24
C VAL A 63 6.55 -26.29 2.74
N VAL A 64 5.70 -25.78 3.63
CA VAL A 64 4.42 -25.13 3.27
C VAL A 64 4.65 -23.96 2.33
N LEU A 65 5.69 -23.15 2.54
CA LEU A 65 6.00 -22.01 1.68
C LEU A 65 6.39 -22.44 0.26
N LYS A 66 7.16 -23.54 0.14
CA LYS A 66 7.53 -24.14 -1.15
C LYS A 66 6.30 -24.71 -1.87
N GLU A 67 5.42 -25.39 -1.15
CA GLU A 67 4.18 -25.93 -1.71
C GLU A 67 3.27 -24.81 -2.24
N LYS A 68 3.10 -23.72 -1.49
CA LYS A 68 2.37 -22.52 -1.94
C LYS A 68 2.99 -21.91 -3.20
N ARG A 69 4.33 -21.91 -3.31
CA ARG A 69 5.02 -21.46 -4.52
C ARG A 69 4.68 -22.37 -5.71
N ARG A 70 4.83 -23.68 -5.54
CA ARG A 70 4.51 -24.68 -6.57
C ARG A 70 3.04 -24.56 -7.04
N ARG A 71 2.09 -24.42 -6.12
CA ARG A 71 0.67 -24.24 -6.45
C ARG A 71 0.41 -22.98 -7.28
N ARG A 72 1.11 -21.88 -7.00
CA ARG A 72 0.99 -20.65 -7.82
C ARG A 72 1.57 -20.84 -9.22
N GLU A 73 2.69 -21.53 -9.35
CA GLU A 73 3.29 -21.85 -10.65
C GLU A 73 2.37 -22.76 -11.48
N GLU A 74 1.75 -23.76 -10.85
CA GLU A 74 0.76 -24.65 -11.49
C GLU A 74 -0.46 -23.87 -11.97
N LEU A 75 -1.02 -22.98 -11.15
CA LEU A 75 -2.12 -22.10 -11.56
C LEU A 75 -1.73 -21.19 -12.73
N PHE A 76 -0.51 -20.65 -12.73
CA PHE A 76 -0.04 -19.82 -13.84
C PHE A 76 0.09 -20.64 -15.14
N LYS A 77 0.63 -21.86 -15.06
CA LYS A 77 0.69 -22.78 -16.19
C LYS A 77 -0.70 -23.15 -16.71
N GLU A 78 -1.64 -23.46 -15.82
CA GLU A 78 -3.02 -23.75 -16.20
C GLU A 78 -3.69 -22.54 -16.85
N GLN A 79 -3.53 -21.34 -16.27
CA GLN A 79 -4.04 -20.10 -16.85
C GLN A 79 -3.43 -19.82 -18.22
N LYS A 80 -2.13 -20.06 -18.41
CA LYS A 80 -1.47 -19.93 -19.72
C LYS A 80 -2.02 -20.92 -20.73
N LYS A 81 -2.28 -22.17 -20.33
CA LYS A 81 -2.94 -23.17 -21.19
C LYS A 81 -4.38 -22.78 -21.54
N ARG A 82 -5.15 -22.29 -20.57
CA ARG A 82 -6.54 -21.84 -20.77
C ARG A 82 -6.66 -20.57 -21.62
N LYS A 83 -5.68 -19.67 -21.55
CA LYS A 83 -5.59 -18.45 -22.37
C LYS A 83 -5.01 -18.71 -23.76
N LEU A 84 -4.41 -19.87 -23.99
CA LEU A 84 -4.01 -20.32 -25.31
C LEU A 84 -5.28 -20.67 -26.11
N LEU A 85 -5.25 -20.38 -27.41
CA LEU A 85 -6.27 -20.86 -28.33
C LEU A 85 -6.28 -22.40 -28.31
N PRO A 86 -7.43 -23.04 -28.60
CA PRO A 86 -7.51 -24.50 -28.67
C PRO A 86 -6.38 -25.07 -29.54
N GLU A 87 -5.80 -26.18 -29.10
CA GLU A 87 -4.59 -26.76 -29.70
C GLU A 87 -4.75 -27.02 -31.21
N ASN A 88 -5.96 -27.41 -31.64
CA ASN A 88 -6.31 -27.62 -33.05
C ASN A 88 -6.10 -26.36 -33.93
N VAL A 89 -6.39 -25.17 -33.39
CA VAL A 89 -6.22 -23.89 -34.12
C VAL A 89 -4.73 -23.53 -34.19
N LEU A 90 -3.97 -23.80 -33.13
CA LEU A 90 -2.54 -23.57 -33.12
C LEU A 90 -1.80 -24.53 -34.07
N GLU A 91 -2.25 -25.78 -34.17
CA GLU A 91 -1.71 -26.77 -35.11
C GLU A 91 -1.98 -26.39 -36.57
N GLU A 92 -3.16 -25.83 -36.88
CA GLU A 92 -3.50 -25.30 -38.20
C GLU A 92 -2.62 -24.11 -38.59
N LEU A 93 -2.40 -23.17 -37.65
CA LEU A 93 -1.52 -22.02 -37.86
C LEU A 93 -0.04 -22.45 -38.00
N ALA A 94 0.41 -23.46 -37.25
CA ALA A 94 1.77 -23.97 -37.38
C ALA A 94 1.99 -24.72 -38.71
N SER A 95 1.00 -25.50 -39.16
CA SER A 95 1.07 -26.24 -40.42
C SER A 95 1.04 -25.31 -41.64
N THR A 96 0.25 -24.23 -41.59
CA THR A 96 0.23 -23.21 -42.63
C THR A 96 1.56 -22.45 -42.72
N GLN A 97 2.19 -22.12 -41.58
CA GLN A 97 3.51 -21.47 -41.56
C GLN A 97 4.63 -22.36 -42.13
N ASN A 98 4.61 -23.66 -41.84
CA ASN A 98 5.58 -24.60 -42.42
C ASN A 98 5.41 -24.79 -43.94
N SER A 99 4.20 -24.61 -44.48
CA SER A 99 3.96 -24.63 -45.94
C SER A 99 4.49 -23.37 -46.65
N ILE A 100 4.61 -22.24 -45.95
CA ILE A 100 5.11 -20.97 -46.51
C ILE A 100 6.64 -20.95 -46.56
N ASN A 101 7.28 -21.52 -45.54
CA ASN A 101 8.75 -21.55 -45.43
C ASN A 101 9.42 -22.53 -46.41
N SER A 102 8.67 -23.40 -47.08
CA SER A 102 9.16 -24.26 -48.15
C SER A 102 9.19 -23.58 -49.54
N THR A 103 8.71 -22.34 -49.67
CA THR A 103 8.57 -21.65 -50.97
C THR A 103 9.37 -20.35 -51.10
N THR A 104 10.32 -20.08 -50.22
CA THR A 104 11.12 -18.85 -50.26
C THR A 104 12.60 -19.14 -50.06
N ASP A 105 13.19 -19.79 -51.05
CA ASP A 105 14.59 -19.59 -51.41
C ASP A 105 14.59 -19.10 -52.87
N GLU A 106 15.46 -18.14 -53.15
CA GLU A 106 15.63 -17.40 -54.42
C GLU A 106 14.81 -16.10 -54.57
N GLN A 107 15.33 -14.99 -54.04
CA GLN A 107 15.86 -13.90 -54.89
C GLN A 107 16.43 -12.74 -54.06
N ASP A 108 17.29 -12.00 -54.75
CA ASP A 108 18.39 -11.16 -54.30
C ASP A 108 18.01 -9.66 -54.35
N GLN A 109 18.91 -8.82 -53.80
CA GLN A 109 19.11 -7.38 -54.05
C GLN A 109 18.43 -6.32 -53.14
N ASN A 110 19.26 -5.82 -52.20
CA ASN A 110 19.64 -4.41 -51.96
C ASN A 110 18.82 -3.28 -52.61
N VAL A 111 18.19 -2.42 -51.80
CA VAL A 111 18.02 -0.96 -52.04
C VAL A 111 18.00 -0.22 -50.68
N GLU A 112 18.82 0.82 -50.57
CA GLU A 112 18.90 1.78 -49.46
C GLU A 112 17.79 2.85 -49.51
N ASP A 113 17.56 3.42 -48.33
CA ASP A 113 17.13 4.79 -48.00
C ASP A 113 15.66 5.20 -47.79
N GLU A 114 15.53 5.88 -46.64
CA GLU A 114 14.54 6.85 -46.15
C GLU A 114 13.04 6.61 -46.37
N VAL A 115 12.30 6.44 -45.27
CA VAL A 115 11.13 7.31 -44.98
C VAL A 115 10.88 7.42 -43.48
N GLU A 116 10.71 8.68 -43.11
CA GLU A 116 10.31 9.24 -41.83
C GLU A 116 8.86 8.88 -41.46
N ASN A 117 8.53 9.04 -40.17
CA ASN A 117 7.21 9.28 -39.55
C ASN A 117 6.47 8.14 -38.80
N GLN A 118 6.28 8.45 -37.51
CA GLN A 118 5.08 8.28 -36.70
C GLN A 118 4.58 6.86 -36.41
N ASP A 119 4.73 6.45 -35.15
CA ASP A 119 3.62 5.74 -34.51
C ASP A 119 3.47 6.25 -33.06
N ASP A 120 2.53 7.18 -32.93
CA ASP A 120 2.00 7.69 -31.68
C ASP A 120 0.80 6.82 -31.29
N SER A 121 0.72 6.50 -30.01
CA SER A 121 -0.53 6.26 -29.28
C SER A 121 -1.41 5.04 -29.61
N GLU A 122 -1.03 3.84 -29.18
CA GLU A 122 -2.03 2.79 -28.83
C GLU A 122 -1.58 1.99 -27.60
N LYS A 123 -1.58 2.63 -26.41
CA LYS A 123 -1.43 1.93 -25.11
C LYS A 123 -2.49 2.31 -24.09
N ASP A 124 -3.44 3.17 -24.45
CA ASP A 124 -4.47 3.65 -23.52
C ASP A 124 -5.73 2.77 -23.51
N SER A 125 -5.92 1.87 -24.47
CA SER A 125 -7.14 1.05 -24.57
C SER A 125 -7.12 -0.22 -23.71
N GLU A 126 -5.94 -0.77 -23.38
CA GLU A 126 -5.85 -2.03 -22.62
C GLU A 126 -6.21 -1.87 -21.13
N GLU A 127 -5.94 -0.71 -20.52
CA GLU A 127 -6.33 -0.43 -19.14
C GLU A 127 -7.83 -0.13 -19.01
N GLU A 128 -8.45 0.49 -20.02
CA GLU A 128 -9.88 0.82 -20.02
C GLU A 128 -10.78 -0.43 -20.11
N ILE A 129 -10.35 -1.45 -20.86
CA ILE A 129 -11.09 -2.71 -21.02
C ILE A 129 -11.03 -3.58 -19.74
N LEU A 130 -10.01 -3.41 -18.90
CA LEU A 130 -9.91 -4.11 -17.61
C LEU A 130 -10.74 -3.45 -16.51
N ALA A 131 -10.98 -2.14 -16.60
CA ALA A 131 -11.80 -1.39 -15.64
C ALA A 131 -13.29 -1.76 -15.75
N THR A 132 -13.78 -2.10 -16.95
CA THR A 132 -15.19 -2.44 -17.21
C THR A 132 -15.57 -3.87 -16.77
N ARG A 133 -14.60 -4.77 -16.55
CA ARG A 133 -14.85 -6.19 -16.27
C ARG A 133 -14.86 -6.56 -14.78
N CYS A 134 -14.57 -5.60 -13.89
CA CYS A 134 -14.61 -5.81 -12.45
C CYS A 134 -15.92 -5.25 -11.86
N PRO A 135 -16.64 -5.99 -11.01
CA PRO A 135 -17.73 -5.41 -10.22
C PRO A 135 -17.19 -4.21 -9.41
N PRO A 136 -17.96 -3.13 -9.22
CA PRO A 136 -17.55 -2.05 -8.34
C PRO A 136 -17.29 -2.62 -6.93
N ASN A 137 -16.05 -2.51 -6.47
CA ASN A 137 -15.70 -2.88 -5.10
C ASN A 137 -16.32 -1.83 -4.17
N TYR A 138 -17.40 -2.20 -3.48
CA TYR A 138 -17.97 -1.36 -2.44
C TYR A 138 -17.13 -1.47 -1.18
N MET A 139 -16.47 -0.37 -0.81
CA MET A 139 -15.81 -0.25 0.48
C MET A 139 -16.77 0.46 1.45
N ALA A 140 -17.34 -0.29 2.39
CA ALA A 140 -18.14 0.29 3.45
C ALA A 140 -17.20 1.03 4.43
N VAL A 141 -17.14 2.36 4.31
CA VAL A 141 -16.40 3.23 5.24
C VAL A 141 -17.40 3.94 6.11
N ARG A 142 -17.32 3.75 7.43
CA ARG A 142 -18.03 4.59 8.39
C ARG A 142 -17.35 5.96 8.40
N LEU A 143 -18.02 7.00 7.90
CA LEU A 143 -17.52 8.38 7.81
C LEU A 143 -16.95 8.90 9.16
N LYS A 144 -17.59 8.55 10.28
CA LYS A 144 -17.12 8.92 11.64
C LYS A 144 -15.82 8.24 12.05
N ASP A 145 -15.55 7.06 11.52
CA ASP A 145 -14.35 6.31 11.84
C ASP A 145 -13.18 6.79 10.99
N GLN A 146 -13.40 7.44 9.84
CA GLN A 146 -12.31 7.87 8.97
C GLN A 146 -11.42 8.95 9.63
N GLU A 147 -12.03 9.90 10.33
CA GLU A 147 -11.32 10.95 11.08
C GLU A 147 -10.69 10.41 12.36
N LEU A 148 -11.42 9.57 13.11
CA LEU A 148 -10.94 8.96 14.35
C LEU A 148 -9.81 7.96 14.09
N THR A 149 -9.93 7.14 13.05
CA THR A 149 -8.90 6.20 12.60
C THR A 149 -7.67 6.96 12.15
N ASN A 150 -7.82 8.12 11.50
CA ASN A 150 -6.68 8.97 11.14
C ASN A 150 -6.01 9.57 12.40
N ARG A 151 -6.79 10.10 13.35
CA ARG A 151 -6.26 10.66 14.61
C ARG A 151 -5.51 9.60 15.43
N GLN A 152 -6.12 8.44 15.66
CA GLN A 152 -5.51 7.36 16.43
C GLN A 152 -4.28 6.79 15.71
N GLN A 153 -4.30 6.70 14.38
CA GLN A 153 -3.12 6.34 13.60
C GLN A 153 -2.02 7.39 13.71
N GLN A 154 -2.35 8.67 13.73
CA GLN A 154 -1.38 9.75 13.90
C GLN A 154 -0.77 9.73 15.30
N GLU A 155 -1.59 9.57 16.34
CA GLU A 155 -1.12 9.41 17.72
C GLU A 155 -0.22 8.18 17.88
N ALA A 156 -0.57 7.05 17.25
CA ALA A 156 0.27 5.85 17.26
C ALA A 156 1.62 6.07 16.54
N LYS A 157 1.62 6.78 15.40
CA LYS A 157 2.86 7.16 14.70
C LYS A 157 3.73 8.07 15.57
N ASP A 158 3.11 9.08 16.18
CA ASP A 158 3.79 10.03 17.06
C ASP A 158 4.34 9.34 18.31
N PHE A 159 3.61 8.37 18.88
CA PHE A 159 4.06 7.53 19.99
C PHE A 159 5.30 6.72 19.61
N ILE A 160 5.26 6.01 18.48
CA ILE A 160 6.42 5.26 17.98
C ILE A 160 7.60 6.20 17.75
N GLN A 161 7.36 7.38 17.15
CA GLN A 161 8.43 8.34 16.89
C GLN A 161 9.08 8.87 18.17
N LYS A 162 8.28 9.21 19.18
CA LYS A 162 8.77 9.70 20.48
C LYS A 162 9.53 8.62 21.27
N HIS A 163 8.99 7.39 21.33
CA HIS A 163 9.52 6.34 22.21
C HIS A 163 10.58 5.46 21.55
N LEU A 164 10.52 5.23 20.24
CA LEU A 164 11.47 4.33 19.55
C LEU A 164 12.64 5.08 18.90
N TYR A 165 12.41 6.31 18.41
CA TYR A 165 13.39 7.06 17.63
C TYR A 165 13.89 8.33 18.35
N GLY A 166 13.14 8.85 19.34
CA GLY A 166 13.53 10.01 20.15
C GLY A 166 13.30 11.35 19.44
N ALA A 167 13.30 12.44 20.21
CA ALA A 167 12.95 13.79 19.73
C ALA A 167 13.87 14.35 18.63
N SER A 168 15.08 13.81 18.49
CA SER A 168 16.08 14.26 17.51
C SER A 168 16.07 13.49 16.19
N CYS A 169 15.33 12.37 16.08
CA CYS A 169 15.34 11.52 14.90
C CYS A 169 14.01 11.56 14.15
N ASN A 170 13.89 12.51 13.23
CA ASN A 170 12.87 12.46 12.18
C ASN A 170 13.29 11.44 11.11
N ARG A 171 13.23 10.14 11.45
CA ARG A 171 13.47 9.09 10.47
C ARG A 171 12.44 9.24 9.35
N THR A 172 12.91 9.41 8.11
CA THR A 172 12.01 9.49 6.96
C THR A 172 11.28 8.15 6.82
N THR A 173 9.95 8.21 6.67
CA THR A 173 9.15 7.00 6.44
C THR A 173 9.54 6.40 5.09
N ALA A 174 9.45 5.07 4.90
CA ALA A 174 9.77 4.42 3.63
C ALA A 174 9.07 5.10 2.43
N ASN A 175 7.80 5.50 2.60
CA ASN A 175 7.04 6.19 1.56
C ASN A 175 7.61 7.58 1.22
N GLN A 176 8.14 8.31 2.21
CA GLN A 176 8.84 9.58 2.00
C GLN A 176 10.21 9.36 1.34
N TYR A 177 10.96 8.35 1.80
CA TYR A 177 12.27 8.04 1.23
C TYR A 177 12.18 7.64 -0.25
N PHE A 178 11.18 6.82 -0.60
CA PHE A 178 10.94 6.41 -1.98
C PHE A 178 10.14 7.43 -2.80
N SER A 179 9.75 8.57 -2.20
CA SER A 179 8.79 9.55 -2.70
C SER A 179 7.71 8.88 -3.57
N ILE A 180 6.97 7.94 -2.98
CA ILE A 180 5.97 7.15 -3.73
C ILE A 180 4.95 8.09 -4.39
N GLU A 181 4.66 9.22 -3.75
CA GLU A 181 3.84 10.29 -4.30
C GLU A 181 4.38 10.85 -5.63
N ASN A 182 5.69 11.10 -5.72
CA ASN A 182 6.35 11.49 -6.97
C ASN A 182 6.22 10.42 -8.06
N LYS A 183 6.15 9.13 -7.69
CA LYS A 183 5.97 8.02 -8.64
C LYS A 183 4.51 7.78 -9.04
N LYS A 184 3.56 8.14 -8.18
CA LYS A 184 2.11 7.97 -8.39
C LYS A 184 1.45 9.17 -9.06
N ASN A 185 2.11 10.32 -9.09
CA ASN A 185 1.64 11.48 -9.84
C ASN A 185 1.54 11.18 -11.34
N VAL A 186 0.55 11.80 -12.01
CA VAL A 186 0.35 11.73 -13.47
C VAL A 186 1.67 12.05 -14.21
N ILE A 187 2.36 13.08 -13.75
CA ILE A 187 3.72 13.41 -14.18
C ILE A 187 4.70 12.83 -13.17
N LYS A 188 5.27 11.67 -13.50
CA LYS A 188 6.22 10.93 -12.66
C LYS A 188 7.51 11.75 -12.46
N LYS A 189 7.96 11.87 -11.21
CA LYS A 189 9.20 12.56 -10.84
C LYS A 189 10.15 11.59 -10.13
N ALA A 190 11.44 11.94 -10.14
CA ALA A 190 12.45 11.17 -9.43
C ALA A 190 12.12 11.02 -7.93
N ALA A 191 12.37 9.82 -7.41
CA ALA A 191 12.15 9.50 -6.00
C ALA A 191 13.04 10.35 -5.08
N ILE A 192 14.27 10.60 -5.51
CA ILE A 192 15.28 11.37 -4.81
C ILE A 192 15.84 12.38 -5.80
N GLN A 193 15.88 13.66 -5.42
CA GLN A 193 16.53 14.71 -6.21
C GLN A 193 17.87 15.03 -5.56
N PHE A 194 18.97 14.65 -6.22
CA PHE A 194 20.33 14.89 -5.71
C PHE A 194 20.74 16.37 -5.75
N VAL A 195 20.07 17.17 -6.56
CA VAL A 195 20.36 18.61 -6.73
C VAL A 195 19.17 19.42 -6.24
N ASN A 196 19.44 20.35 -5.33
CA ASN A 196 18.41 21.26 -4.84
C ASN A 196 18.04 22.29 -5.92
N ARG A 197 16.92 22.04 -6.60
CA ARG A 197 16.36 22.93 -7.64
C ARG A 197 15.93 24.31 -7.10
N SER A 198 15.74 24.48 -5.80
CA SER A 198 15.37 25.77 -5.20
C SER A 198 16.56 26.69 -4.95
N TRP A 199 17.78 26.14 -4.85
CA TRP A 199 19.01 26.90 -4.56
C TRP A 199 19.28 28.02 -5.59
N GLY A 200 18.96 27.77 -6.87
CA GLY A 200 19.14 28.74 -7.94
C GLY A 200 18.03 29.79 -8.05
N LYS A 201 16.86 29.57 -7.43
CA LYS A 201 15.68 30.45 -7.61
C LYS A 201 15.90 31.82 -6.99
N VAL A 202 16.43 31.88 -5.78
CA VAL A 202 16.72 33.14 -5.08
C VAL A 202 17.75 33.97 -5.84
N LYS A 203 18.82 33.33 -6.36
CA LYS A 203 19.83 34.02 -7.16
C LYS A 203 19.27 34.51 -8.50
N LYS A 204 18.46 33.70 -9.18
CA LYS A 204 17.75 34.12 -10.41
C LYS A 204 16.84 35.31 -10.16
N GLU A 205 16.07 35.31 -9.07
CA GLU A 205 15.17 36.40 -8.74
C GLU A 205 15.92 37.69 -8.38
N LYS A 206 17.03 37.59 -7.63
CA LYS A 206 17.90 38.75 -7.40
C LYS A 206 18.47 39.32 -8.70
N ALA A 207 18.90 38.45 -9.63
CA ALA A 207 19.41 38.87 -10.93
C ALA A 207 18.33 39.57 -11.77
N THR A 208 17.10 39.02 -11.84
CA THR A 208 16.01 39.66 -12.59
C THR A 208 15.59 41.00 -11.98
N ARG A 209 15.54 41.11 -10.65
CA ARG A 209 15.30 42.38 -9.95
C ARG A 209 16.40 43.40 -10.26
N PHE A 210 17.66 42.98 -10.25
CA PHE A 210 18.79 43.84 -10.60
C PHE A 210 18.72 44.32 -12.05
N THR A 211 18.47 43.43 -13.01
CA THR A 211 18.31 43.82 -14.42
C THR A 211 17.16 44.80 -14.61
N LYS A 212 16.01 44.56 -13.98
CA LYS A 212 14.87 45.50 -14.01
C LYS A 212 15.25 46.87 -13.48
N HIS A 213 15.91 46.92 -12.32
CA HIS A 213 16.35 48.17 -11.71
C HIS A 213 17.37 48.91 -12.58
N TRP A 214 18.36 48.20 -13.11
CA TRP A 214 19.39 48.75 -14.00
C TRP A 214 18.80 49.32 -15.29
N VAL A 215 17.86 48.60 -15.92
CA VAL A 215 17.14 49.06 -17.11
C VAL A 215 16.32 50.31 -16.81
N SER A 216 15.56 50.32 -15.70
CA SER A 216 14.81 51.52 -15.26
C SER A 216 15.72 52.72 -15.01
N SER A 217 16.89 52.52 -14.42
CA SER A 217 17.88 53.59 -14.20
C SER A 217 18.60 54.06 -15.47
N LYS A 218 18.54 53.30 -16.57
CA LYS A 218 19.19 53.63 -17.85
C LYS A 218 18.23 54.20 -18.89
N ILE A 219 16.94 53.86 -18.81
CA ILE A 219 15.90 54.26 -19.78
C ILE A 219 15.18 55.55 -19.37
N ILE A 220 15.27 55.97 -18.11
CA ILE A 220 14.75 57.26 -17.64
C ILE A 220 15.92 58.26 -17.57
N PRO A 221 15.94 59.34 -18.39
CA PRO A 221 16.85 60.46 -18.23
C PRO A 221 16.68 61.18 -16.89
#